data_AF-A0A7W3TR72-F1
#
_entry.id   AF-A0A7W3TR72-F1
#
_cell.length_a   1.000
_cell.length_b   1.000
_cell.length_c   1.000
_cell.angle_alpha   90.00
_cell.angle_beta   90.00
_cell.angle_gamma   90.00
#
_symmetry.space_group_name_H-M   'P 1'
#
loop_
_entity.id
_entity.type
_entity.pdbx_description
1 polymer ?
#
loop_
_entity_poly.entity_id
_entity_poly.type
_entity_poly.pdbx_seq_one_letter_code
_entity_poly.pdbx_strand_id
1 'polypeptide(L)'
;MLFNNNKGYIGQSRSARSEKAIESNEVPLNQITRELINEVIDDLVAKEHVDETKEEWLRAVPVYVWKEQLPTSWHHTGKYFKKTDHYDLPLYAQEFLDDPSMVTNTIKDHKQMLSEQKQEQIATEQQYEIYYYEKDIWGGTRRHPKIVGTEYGYGVAKSSSSQLYPVVVEGDNYPNKSYYSLFGNYIKTTQYSSYLELIKDHREFKSTKLKLNKTLKSLNVTPLTLSQEKERFNKENEGAY
;
A
#
# COMPACT_ATOMS: atom_id res chain seq x y z
N MET A 1 -44.19 41.93 10.24
CA MET A 1 -44.21 40.52 9.78
C MET A 1 -43.35 40.44 8.53
N LEU A 2 -42.17 39.82 8.60
CA LEU A 2 -41.34 39.57 7.40
C LEU A 2 -41.78 38.22 6.82
N PHE A 3 -42.44 38.27 5.67
CA PHE A 3 -42.80 37.08 4.90
C PHE A 3 -41.52 36.43 4.37
N ASN A 4 -41.09 35.33 4.99
CA ASN A 4 -39.98 34.54 4.52
C ASN A 4 -40.42 33.77 3.25
N ASN A 5 -40.05 34.28 2.08
CA ASN A 5 -40.45 33.74 0.78
C ASN A 5 -39.57 32.56 0.31
N ASN A 6 -38.69 32.02 1.16
CA ASN A 6 -37.81 30.89 0.82
C ASN A 6 -38.49 29.53 1.08
N LYS A 7 -39.59 29.24 0.36
CA LYS A 7 -40.30 27.94 0.46
C LYS A 7 -39.44 26.72 0.05
N GLY A 8 -38.22 26.92 -0.44
CA GLY A 8 -37.33 25.85 -0.92
C GLY A 8 -35.99 25.69 -0.19
N TYR A 9 -35.67 26.54 0.79
CA TYR A 9 -34.36 26.54 1.44
C TYR A 9 -34.48 26.69 2.97
N ILE A 10 -33.64 25.94 3.69
CA ILE A 10 -33.44 26.04 5.13
C ILE A 10 -32.13 26.83 5.34
N GLY A 11 -32.23 28.00 5.97
CA GLY A 11 -31.11 28.95 6.07
C GLY A 11 -30.71 29.58 4.73
N GLN A 12 -29.41 29.82 4.52
CA GLN A 12 -28.87 30.44 3.29
C GLN A 12 -28.21 29.46 2.30
N SER A 13 -28.08 28.18 2.67
CA SER A 13 -27.16 27.28 1.97
C SER A 13 -27.70 25.87 1.72
N ARG A 14 -28.89 25.50 2.20
CA ARG A 14 -29.38 24.12 2.06
C ARG A 14 -30.82 24.10 1.55
N SER A 15 -31.11 23.27 0.55
CA SER A 15 -32.47 23.10 0.06
C SER A 15 -33.31 22.28 1.05
N ALA A 16 -34.60 22.58 1.16
CA ALA A 16 -35.53 21.85 2.02
C ALA A 16 -35.65 20.36 1.61
N ARG A 17 -35.34 20.02 0.35
CA ARG A 17 -35.29 18.63 -0.13
C ARG A 17 -34.04 17.90 0.37
N SER A 18 -32.88 18.58 0.37
CA SER A 18 -31.63 18.03 0.90
C SER A 18 -31.74 17.77 2.41
N GLU A 19 -32.41 18.67 3.14
CA GLU A 19 -32.64 18.43 4.57
C GLU A 19 -33.56 17.23 4.81
N LYS A 20 -34.67 17.13 4.07
CA LYS A 20 -35.56 15.97 4.18
C LYS A 20 -34.88 14.65 3.87
N ALA A 21 -34.00 14.64 2.86
CA ALA A 21 -33.19 13.47 2.53
C ALA A 21 -32.27 13.09 3.70
N ILE A 22 -31.61 14.08 4.33
CA ILE A 22 -30.75 13.82 5.49
C ILE A 22 -31.56 13.34 6.70
N GLU A 23 -32.75 13.90 6.94
CA GLU A 23 -33.68 13.43 7.98
C GLU A 23 -34.13 11.97 7.74
N SER A 24 -34.10 11.50 6.49
CA SER A 24 -34.38 10.11 6.12
C SER A 24 -33.12 9.25 5.96
N ASN A 25 -31.96 9.69 6.46
CA ASN A 25 -30.66 9.01 6.33
C ASN A 25 -30.15 8.84 4.89
N GLU A 26 -30.62 9.67 3.96
CA GLU A 26 -30.05 9.86 2.63
C GLU A 26 -29.10 11.07 2.66
N VAL A 27 -27.80 10.80 2.82
CA VAL A 27 -26.81 11.81 3.22
C VAL A 27 -25.68 11.99 2.19
N PRO A 28 -24.99 13.15 2.17
CA PRO A 28 -23.75 13.30 1.42
C PRO A 28 -22.64 12.33 1.87
N LEU A 29 -21.75 11.94 0.96
CA LEU A 29 -20.69 10.95 1.18
C LEU A 29 -19.83 11.20 2.45
N ASN A 30 -19.55 12.47 2.76
CA ASN A 30 -18.73 12.86 3.91
C ASN A 30 -19.46 12.72 5.26
N GLN A 31 -20.78 12.56 5.26
CA GLN A 31 -21.60 12.33 6.45
C GLN A 31 -21.81 10.84 6.74
N ILE A 32 -21.44 9.94 5.82
CA ILE A 32 -21.48 8.50 6.06
C ILE A 32 -20.37 8.14 7.06
N THR A 33 -20.77 7.92 8.32
CA THR A 33 -19.91 7.47 9.42
C THR A 33 -20.39 6.15 9.98
N ARG A 34 -19.56 5.50 10.83
CA ARG A 34 -19.95 4.26 11.48
C ARG A 34 -21.15 4.46 12.41
N GLU A 35 -21.20 5.60 13.08
CA GLU A 35 -22.27 5.97 14.01
C GLU A 35 -23.60 6.10 13.26
N LEU A 36 -23.62 6.85 12.15
CA LEU A 36 -24.83 6.99 11.32
C LEU A 36 -25.30 5.65 10.73
N ILE A 37 -24.37 4.81 10.26
CA ILE A 37 -24.71 3.47 9.77
C ILE A 37 -25.37 2.64 10.87
N ASN A 38 -24.84 2.69 12.10
CA ASN A 38 -25.44 1.97 13.22
C ASN A 38 -26.84 2.49 13.56
N GLU A 39 -27.05 3.81 13.57
CA GLU A 39 -28.38 4.42 13.76
C GLU A 39 -29.39 3.94 12.69
N VAL A 40 -28.97 3.85 11.43
CA VAL A 40 -29.79 3.31 10.34
C VAL A 40 -30.15 1.85 10.56
N ILE A 41 -29.19 1.04 11.01
CA ILE A 41 -29.42 -0.38 11.33
C ILE A 41 -30.40 -0.52 12.49
N ASP A 42 -30.24 0.28 13.55
CA ASP A 42 -31.14 0.28 14.72
C ASP A 42 -32.59 0.59 14.28
N ASP A 43 -32.75 1.61 13.44
CA ASP A 43 -34.02 2.01 12.85
C ASP A 43 -34.64 0.90 11.99
N LEU A 44 -33.82 0.20 11.20
CA LEU A 44 -34.25 -0.91 10.35
C LEU A 44 -34.71 -2.10 11.19
N VAL A 45 -33.95 -2.49 12.22
CA VAL A 45 -34.30 -3.57 13.16
C VAL A 45 -35.64 -3.27 13.83
N ALA A 46 -35.83 -2.03 14.29
CA ALA A 46 -37.06 -1.60 14.94
C ALA A 46 -38.28 -1.60 14.00
N LYS A 47 -38.10 -1.26 12.71
CA LYS A 47 -39.20 -1.13 11.74
C LYS A 47 -39.52 -2.44 11.01
N GLU A 48 -38.52 -3.24 10.68
CA GLU A 48 -38.63 -4.37 9.74
C GLU A 48 -38.44 -5.76 10.37
N HIS A 49 -38.29 -5.84 11.70
CA HIS A 49 -38.08 -7.11 12.43
C HIS A 49 -36.91 -7.94 11.85
N VAL A 50 -35.79 -7.27 11.58
CA VAL A 50 -34.55 -7.92 11.18
C VAL A 50 -34.05 -8.81 12.32
N ASP A 51 -33.69 -10.07 12.01
CA ASP A 51 -33.15 -10.99 13.01
C ASP A 51 -31.73 -10.59 13.45
N GLU A 52 -31.34 -11.05 14.64
CA GLU A 52 -30.05 -10.73 15.26
C GLU A 52 -28.85 -11.09 14.37
N THR A 53 -28.94 -12.18 13.58
CA THR A 53 -27.85 -12.60 12.68
C THR A 53 -27.65 -11.62 11.53
N LYS A 54 -28.74 -11.12 10.93
CA LYS A 54 -28.70 -10.11 9.86
C LYS A 54 -28.22 -8.76 10.39
N GLU A 55 -28.64 -8.38 11.60
CA GLU A 55 -28.16 -7.18 12.27
C GLU A 55 -26.63 -7.23 12.48
N GLU A 56 -26.13 -8.30 13.10
CA GLU A 56 -24.70 -8.50 13.33
C GLU A 56 -23.91 -8.45 12.01
N TRP A 57 -24.45 -9.09 10.97
CA TRP A 57 -23.84 -9.09 9.65
C TRP A 57 -23.76 -7.68 9.03
N LEU A 58 -24.85 -6.90 9.07
CA LEU A 58 -24.85 -5.51 8.59
C LEU A 58 -23.85 -4.64 9.36
N ARG A 59 -23.76 -4.82 10.68
CA ARG A 59 -22.77 -4.12 11.50
C ARG A 59 -21.33 -4.54 11.17
N ALA A 60 -21.10 -5.74 10.68
CA ALA A 60 -19.78 -6.18 10.25
C ALA A 60 -19.35 -5.56 8.90
N VAL A 61 -20.28 -5.03 8.09
CA VAL A 61 -19.96 -4.41 6.81
C VAL A 61 -19.04 -3.19 7.02
N PRO A 62 -17.88 -3.10 6.34
CA PRO A 62 -16.97 -1.97 6.48
C PRO A 62 -17.57 -0.67 5.94
N VAL A 63 -17.33 0.47 6.61
CA VAL A 63 -17.81 1.80 6.19
C VAL A 63 -17.45 2.14 4.75
N TYR A 64 -16.28 1.72 4.26
CA TYR A 64 -15.90 1.99 2.87
C TYR A 64 -16.83 1.28 1.88
N VAL A 65 -17.38 0.11 2.20
CA VAL A 65 -18.32 -0.61 1.32
C VAL A 65 -19.62 0.20 1.17
N TRP A 66 -20.10 0.83 2.23
CA TRP A 66 -21.24 1.76 2.18
C TRP A 66 -20.95 2.99 1.32
N LYS A 67 -19.69 3.46 1.31
CA LYS A 67 -19.25 4.63 0.54
C LYS A 67 -18.99 4.36 -0.94
N GLU A 68 -18.71 3.11 -1.31
CA GLU A 68 -18.50 2.69 -2.69
C GLU A 68 -19.81 2.49 -3.47
N GLN A 69 -20.97 2.61 -2.81
CA GLN A 69 -22.27 2.53 -3.49
C GLN A 69 -22.51 3.72 -4.42
N LEU A 70 -23.39 3.53 -5.41
CA LEU A 70 -23.73 4.60 -6.36
C LEU A 70 -24.70 5.60 -5.72
N PRO A 71 -24.51 6.91 -5.93
CA PRO A 71 -25.40 7.90 -5.35
C PRO A 71 -26.83 7.73 -5.86
N THR A 72 -27.78 7.81 -4.93
CA THR A 72 -29.21 7.57 -5.17
C THR A 72 -29.93 8.81 -5.66
N SER A 73 -29.46 9.98 -5.21
CA SER A 73 -29.99 11.25 -5.65
C SER A 73 -28.92 12.34 -5.60
N TRP A 74 -29.29 13.54 -6.05
CA TRP A 74 -28.45 14.70 -5.94
C TRP A 74 -29.28 15.91 -5.53
N HIS A 75 -28.64 16.79 -4.76
CA HIS A 75 -29.27 18.02 -4.30
C HIS A 75 -28.38 19.23 -4.56
N HIS A 76 -29.03 20.39 -4.71
CA HIS A 76 -28.32 21.66 -4.70
C HIS A 76 -27.91 22.04 -3.28
N THR A 77 -26.64 22.37 -3.12
CA THR A 77 -26.05 22.87 -1.88
C THR A 77 -25.29 24.18 -2.11
N GLY A 78 -25.34 25.04 -1.09
CA GLY A 78 -24.70 26.34 -1.06
C GLY A 78 -25.36 27.41 -1.94
N LYS A 79 -24.86 28.64 -1.80
CA LYS A 79 -25.28 29.82 -2.55
C LYS A 79 -25.06 29.70 -4.07
N TYR A 80 -24.12 28.86 -4.49
CA TYR A 80 -23.74 28.66 -5.89
C TYR A 80 -24.39 27.44 -6.54
N PHE A 81 -25.42 26.86 -5.90
CA PHE A 81 -26.17 25.72 -6.46
C PHE A 81 -25.30 24.52 -6.82
N LYS A 82 -24.22 24.28 -6.06
CA LYS A 82 -23.33 23.15 -6.32
C LYS A 82 -24.14 21.86 -6.21
N LYS A 83 -23.88 20.93 -7.12
CA LYS A 83 -24.44 19.58 -7.05
C LYS A 83 -23.71 18.81 -5.95
N THR A 84 -24.47 18.22 -5.05
CA THR A 84 -23.96 17.27 -4.04
C THR A 84 -24.75 15.99 -4.18
N ASP A 85 -24.04 14.90 -4.39
CA ASP A 85 -24.62 13.58 -4.45
C ASP A 85 -24.95 13.09 -3.04
N HIS A 86 -26.09 12.44 -2.90
CA HIS A 86 -26.58 11.84 -1.68
C HIS A 86 -26.70 10.32 -1.84
N TYR A 87 -26.67 9.63 -0.71
CA TYR A 87 -26.51 8.19 -0.58
C TYR A 87 -27.52 7.69 0.45
N ASP A 88 -28.49 6.90 0.00
CA ASP A 88 -29.58 6.34 0.83
C ASP A 88 -29.09 5.11 1.59
N LEU A 89 -28.73 5.30 2.87
CA LEU A 89 -28.22 4.23 3.71
C LEU A 89 -29.29 3.16 4.02
N PRO A 90 -30.55 3.50 4.35
CA PRO A 90 -31.62 2.52 4.49
C PRO A 90 -31.79 1.63 3.25
N LEU A 91 -31.78 2.22 2.04
CA LEU A 91 -31.87 1.45 0.80
C LEU A 91 -30.70 0.47 0.66
N TYR A 92 -29.46 0.93 0.85
CA TYR A 92 -28.30 0.04 0.76
C TYR A 92 -28.33 -1.07 1.80
N ALA A 93 -28.83 -0.82 3.01
CA ALA A 93 -28.97 -1.85 4.03
C ALA A 93 -29.90 -2.98 3.55
N GLN A 94 -31.03 -2.63 2.93
CA GLN A 94 -31.94 -3.61 2.32
C GLN A 94 -31.27 -4.33 1.14
N GLU A 95 -30.63 -3.60 0.23
CA GLU A 95 -29.92 -4.19 -0.91
C GLU A 95 -28.82 -5.16 -0.47
N PHE A 96 -28.07 -4.84 0.59
CA PHE A 96 -27.05 -5.72 1.15
C PHE A 96 -27.65 -7.01 1.75
N LEU A 97 -28.81 -6.93 2.37
CA LEU A 97 -29.50 -8.10 2.90
C LEU A 97 -30.09 -8.97 1.76
N ASP A 98 -30.59 -8.35 0.71
CA ASP A 98 -31.18 -9.03 -0.45
C ASP A 98 -30.12 -9.70 -1.33
N ASP A 99 -28.98 -9.04 -1.54
CA ASP A 99 -27.82 -9.59 -2.24
C ASP A 99 -26.50 -9.38 -1.46
N PRO A 100 -26.21 -10.26 -0.49
CA PRO A 100 -24.96 -10.25 0.25
C PRO A 100 -23.70 -10.39 -0.63
N SER A 101 -23.85 -10.89 -1.87
CA SER A 101 -22.72 -11.05 -2.78
C SER A 101 -22.13 -9.71 -3.18
N MET A 102 -22.93 -8.64 -3.26
CA MET A 102 -22.47 -7.28 -3.52
C MET A 102 -21.38 -6.86 -2.52
N VAL A 103 -21.65 -7.02 -1.23
CA VAL A 103 -20.68 -6.70 -0.16
C VAL A 103 -19.39 -7.51 -0.33
N THR A 104 -19.52 -8.82 -0.56
CA THR A 104 -18.34 -9.69 -0.70
C THR A 104 -17.49 -9.36 -1.93
N ASN A 105 -18.13 -9.00 -3.04
CA ASN A 105 -17.48 -8.60 -4.28
C ASN A 105 -16.77 -7.26 -4.11
N THR A 106 -17.41 -6.24 -3.54
CA THR A 106 -16.76 -4.95 -3.24
C THR A 106 -15.54 -5.11 -2.35
N ILE A 107 -15.61 -5.98 -1.33
CA ILE A 107 -14.46 -6.25 -0.45
C ILE A 107 -13.32 -6.93 -1.23
N LYS A 108 -13.65 -7.89 -2.11
CA LYS A 108 -12.67 -8.60 -2.93
C LYS A 108 -11.99 -7.66 -3.92
N ASP A 109 -12.76 -6.84 -4.62
CA ASP A 109 -12.27 -5.89 -5.62
C ASP A 109 -11.39 -4.83 -4.98
N HIS A 110 -11.79 -4.29 -3.83
CA HIS A 110 -10.97 -3.35 -3.07
C HIS A 110 -9.62 -3.97 -2.63
N LYS A 111 -9.61 -5.24 -2.19
CA LYS A 111 -8.36 -5.95 -1.86
C LYS A 111 -7.47 -6.17 -3.09
N GLN A 112 -8.08 -6.48 -4.23
CA GLN A 112 -7.35 -6.66 -5.49
C GLN A 112 -6.72 -5.34 -5.94
N MET A 113 -7.49 -4.25 -5.94
CA MET A 113 -6.99 -2.91 -6.28
C MET A 113 -5.82 -2.49 -5.38
N LEU A 114 -5.92 -2.69 -4.07
CA LEU A 114 -4.81 -2.38 -3.15
C LEU A 114 -3.56 -3.23 -3.41
N SER A 115 -3.74 -4.49 -3.82
CA SER A 115 -2.63 -5.35 -4.22
C SER A 115 -1.97 -4.86 -5.50
N GLU A 116 -2.77 -4.48 -6.50
CA GLU A 116 -2.29 -3.96 -7.80
C GLU A 116 -1.54 -2.63 -7.61
N GLN A 117 -2.10 -1.68 -6.87
CA GLN A 117 -1.43 -0.42 -6.54
C GLN A 117 -0.08 -0.63 -5.83
N LYS A 118 -0.03 -1.60 -4.90
CA LYS A 118 1.22 -1.97 -4.23
C LYS A 118 2.22 -2.59 -5.20
N GLN A 119 1.77 -3.41 -6.15
CA GLN A 119 2.63 -3.99 -7.17
C GLN A 119 3.16 -2.95 -8.15
N GLU A 120 2.32 -2.01 -8.60
CA GLU A 120 2.71 -0.90 -9.46
C GLU A 120 3.73 0.02 -8.79
N GLN A 121 3.54 0.34 -7.50
CA GLN A 121 4.53 1.11 -6.72
C GLN A 121 5.87 0.37 -6.58
N ILE A 122 5.87 -0.96 -6.43
CA ILE A 122 7.10 -1.76 -6.38
C ILE A 122 7.77 -1.84 -7.76
N ALA A 123 6.99 -1.81 -8.84
CA ALA A 123 7.50 -1.91 -10.21
C ALA A 123 8.06 -0.59 -10.77
N THR A 124 7.58 0.56 -10.29
CA THR A 124 7.92 1.88 -10.85
C THR A 124 9.21 2.50 -10.30
N GLU A 125 9.66 2.12 -9.11
CA GLU A 125 10.94 2.60 -8.57
C GLU A 125 11.70 1.44 -7.91
N GLN A 126 12.76 0.98 -8.56
CA GLN A 126 13.72 0.10 -7.92
C GLN A 126 14.40 0.87 -6.78
N GLN A 127 14.00 0.56 -5.55
CA GLN A 127 14.50 1.23 -4.35
C GLN A 127 15.89 0.74 -3.90
N TYR A 128 16.45 -0.27 -4.56
CA TYR A 128 17.75 -0.84 -4.21
C TYR A 128 18.50 -1.46 -5.38
N GLU A 129 19.82 -1.43 -5.33
CA GLU A 129 20.74 -2.08 -6.26
C GLU A 129 21.49 -3.21 -5.55
N ILE A 130 21.92 -4.22 -6.31
CA ILE A 130 22.67 -5.36 -5.78
C ILE A 130 24.13 -5.22 -6.23
N TYR A 131 25.06 -5.47 -5.33
CA TYR A 131 26.49 -5.41 -5.64
C TYR A 131 27.20 -6.65 -5.11
N TYR A 132 28.03 -7.26 -5.94
CA TYR A 132 29.15 -8.07 -5.46
C TYR A 132 30.28 -7.13 -5.02
N TYR A 133 31.01 -7.49 -3.98
CA TYR A 133 32.13 -6.70 -3.50
C TYR A 133 33.36 -7.54 -3.16
N GLU A 134 34.52 -6.92 -3.35
CA GLU A 134 35.81 -7.36 -2.84
C GLU A 134 36.42 -6.23 -2.02
N LYS A 135 36.71 -6.48 -0.76
CA LYS A 135 37.11 -5.48 0.22
C LYS A 135 38.47 -5.83 0.82
N ASP A 136 39.42 -4.91 0.73
CA ASP A 136 40.73 -5.07 1.34
C ASP A 136 40.64 -5.02 2.87
N ILE A 137 41.25 -6.00 3.51
CA ILE A 137 41.47 -6.02 4.95
C ILE A 137 42.86 -5.44 5.19
N TRP A 138 42.90 -4.24 5.76
CA TRP A 138 44.13 -3.53 6.09
C TRP A 138 44.64 -3.93 7.48
N GLY A 139 45.94 -4.18 7.57
CA GLY A 139 46.66 -4.45 8.81
C GLY A 139 48.04 -3.79 8.81
N GLY A 140 48.93 -4.25 9.69
CA GLY A 140 50.24 -3.62 9.90
C GLY A 140 50.18 -2.45 10.87
N THR A 141 51.18 -1.56 10.80
CA THR A 141 51.24 -0.38 11.68
C THR A 141 50.62 0.82 10.98
N ARG A 142 50.14 1.83 11.74
CA ARG A 142 49.61 3.07 11.17
C ARG A 142 50.59 3.77 10.20
N ARG A 143 51.89 3.60 10.42
CA ARG A 143 52.97 4.16 9.56
C ARG A 143 53.23 3.32 8.31
N HIS A 144 52.96 2.02 8.37
CA HIS A 144 53.19 1.06 7.29
C HIS A 144 51.96 0.15 7.13
N PRO A 145 50.84 0.70 6.64
CA PRO A 145 49.65 -0.08 6.37
C PRO A 145 49.95 -1.07 5.24
N LYS A 146 49.46 -2.30 5.39
CA LYS A 146 49.54 -3.33 4.34
C LYS A 146 48.22 -4.08 4.27
N ILE A 147 47.87 -4.53 3.07
CA ILE A 147 46.74 -5.44 2.87
C ILE A 147 47.14 -6.80 3.45
N VAL A 148 46.35 -7.32 4.38
CA VAL A 148 46.58 -8.61 5.06
C VAL A 148 45.58 -9.68 4.64
N GLY A 149 44.57 -9.31 3.85
CA GLY A 149 43.60 -10.23 3.28
C GLY A 149 42.54 -9.48 2.49
N THR A 150 41.61 -10.24 1.92
CA THR A 150 40.48 -9.70 1.15
C THR A 150 39.21 -10.43 1.59
N GLU A 151 38.17 -9.65 1.88
CA GLU A 151 36.82 -10.12 2.16
C GLU A 151 35.99 -9.99 0.88
N TYR A 152 35.29 -11.03 0.48
CA TYR A 152 34.36 -10.98 -0.65
C TYR A 152 32.94 -11.32 -0.19
N GLY A 153 31.95 -10.81 -0.91
CA GLY A 153 30.56 -11.04 -0.58
C GLY A 153 29.65 -10.25 -1.50
N TYR A 154 28.37 -10.15 -1.13
CA TYR A 154 27.44 -9.29 -1.83
C TYR A 154 26.58 -8.50 -0.84
N GLY A 155 26.02 -7.39 -1.32
CA GLY A 155 25.20 -6.50 -0.52
C GLY A 155 24.16 -5.78 -1.36
N VAL A 156 23.37 -4.97 -0.67
CA VAL A 156 22.38 -4.08 -1.28
C VAL A 156 22.66 -2.64 -0.91
N ALA A 157 22.51 -1.73 -1.87
CA ALA A 157 22.49 -0.30 -1.63
C ALA A 157 21.13 0.24 -1.98
N LYS A 158 20.64 1.26 -1.26
CA LYS A 158 19.47 2.01 -1.75
C LYS A 158 19.92 2.82 -2.97
N SER A 159 19.07 2.95 -3.98
CA SER A 159 19.42 3.68 -5.21
C SER A 159 19.83 5.14 -4.97
N SER A 160 19.42 5.72 -3.84
CA SER A 160 19.78 7.07 -3.39
C SER A 160 20.95 7.13 -2.41
N SER A 161 21.63 6.01 -2.12
CA SER A 161 22.65 5.91 -1.08
C SER A 161 23.94 5.28 -1.58
N SER A 162 25.08 5.86 -1.18
CA SER A 162 26.40 5.27 -1.41
C SER A 162 26.79 4.20 -0.37
N GLN A 163 25.85 3.78 0.47
CA GLN A 163 26.07 2.78 1.52
C GLN A 163 25.65 1.40 1.03
N LEU A 164 26.62 0.50 0.94
CA LEU A 164 26.45 -0.91 0.66
C LEU A 164 26.21 -1.66 1.98
N TYR A 165 25.03 -2.27 2.11
CA TYR A 165 24.64 -3.11 3.24
C TYR A 165 24.91 -4.58 2.89
N PRO A 166 25.96 -5.18 3.45
CA PRO A 166 26.35 -6.54 3.10
C PRO A 166 25.33 -7.58 3.60
N VAL A 167 25.10 -8.64 2.82
CA VAL A 167 24.25 -9.77 3.20
C VAL A 167 25.11 -10.85 3.84
N VAL A 168 24.75 -11.27 5.06
CA VAL A 168 25.56 -12.17 5.89
C VAL A 168 25.45 -13.63 5.40
N VAL A 169 26.46 -14.16 4.73
CA VAL A 169 26.46 -15.54 4.20
C VAL A 169 27.22 -16.51 5.13
N GLU A 170 26.60 -16.87 6.27
CA GLU A 170 27.01 -17.90 7.27
C GLU A 170 28.41 -17.78 7.95
N GLY A 171 28.43 -18.04 9.26
CA GLY A 171 29.59 -18.52 10.03
C GLY A 171 30.78 -17.59 10.26
N ASP A 172 31.07 -16.70 9.33
CA ASP A 172 32.28 -15.92 9.34
C ASP A 172 32.12 -14.62 10.13
N ASN A 173 33.23 -14.15 10.70
CA ASN A 173 33.37 -12.86 11.39
C ASN A 173 33.13 -11.64 10.47
N TYR A 174 32.44 -11.82 9.35
CA TYR A 174 32.25 -10.83 8.30
C TYR A 174 30.84 -10.93 7.70
N PRO A 175 30.23 -9.80 7.35
CA PRO A 175 30.70 -8.43 7.53
C PRO A 175 30.67 -7.96 9.00
N ASN A 176 31.76 -7.37 9.48
CA ASN A 176 31.87 -6.79 10.84
C ASN A 176 31.35 -5.34 10.92
N LYS A 177 30.89 -4.78 9.80
CA LYS A 177 30.32 -3.43 9.72
C LYS A 177 28.87 -3.49 9.29
N SER A 178 28.08 -2.51 9.76
CA SER A 178 26.70 -2.31 9.33
C SER A 178 26.59 -1.90 7.85
N TYR A 179 27.62 -1.24 7.30
CA TYR A 179 27.70 -0.88 5.88
C TYR A 179 29.15 -0.64 5.40
N TYR A 180 29.34 -0.65 4.08
CA TYR A 180 30.54 -0.20 3.37
C TYR A 180 30.21 1.01 2.47
N SER A 181 31.17 1.89 2.22
CA SER A 181 31.02 2.97 1.23
C SER A 181 31.33 2.43 -0.16
N LEU A 182 30.37 2.44 -1.09
CA LEU A 182 30.51 1.89 -2.45
C LEU A 182 31.75 2.43 -3.19
N PHE A 183 32.06 3.70 -3.01
CA PHE A 183 33.15 4.38 -3.70
C PHE A 183 34.42 4.52 -2.85
N GLY A 184 34.56 3.69 -1.82
CA GLY A 184 35.77 3.68 -0.99
C GLY A 184 36.94 3.05 -1.74
N ASN A 185 38.13 3.64 -1.64
CA ASN A 185 39.36 3.09 -2.26
C ASN A 185 39.76 1.69 -1.74
N TYR A 186 39.09 1.19 -0.70
CA TYR A 186 39.35 -0.10 -0.07
C TYR A 186 38.37 -1.20 -0.52
N ILE A 187 37.43 -0.88 -1.41
CA ILE A 187 36.42 -1.81 -1.89
C ILE A 187 36.28 -1.68 -3.41
N LYS A 188 36.20 -2.83 -4.08
CA LYS A 188 35.83 -2.94 -5.49
C LYS A 188 34.44 -3.54 -5.54
N THR A 189 33.59 -3.02 -6.42
CA THR A 189 32.19 -3.45 -6.52
C THR A 189 31.79 -3.69 -7.95
N THR A 190 31.03 -4.75 -8.19
CA THR A 190 30.37 -5.04 -9.46
C THR A 190 28.88 -4.97 -9.23
N GLN A 191 28.19 -4.09 -9.98
CA GLN A 191 26.75 -3.94 -9.89
C GLN A 191 26.06 -5.07 -10.65
N TYR A 192 25.01 -5.60 -10.04
CA TYR A 192 24.07 -6.53 -10.63
C TYR A 192 22.69 -5.91 -10.59
N SER A 193 21.95 -6.13 -11.66
CA SER A 193 20.59 -5.65 -11.73
C SER A 193 19.65 -6.47 -10.85
N SER A 194 19.80 -7.79 -10.87
CA SER A 194 18.89 -8.70 -10.17
C SER A 194 19.67 -9.71 -9.35
N TYR A 195 18.97 -10.30 -8.37
CA TYR A 195 19.56 -11.40 -7.60
C TYR A 195 19.81 -12.61 -8.50
N LEU A 196 18.98 -12.81 -9.53
CA LEU A 196 19.14 -13.89 -10.51
C LEU A 196 20.38 -13.70 -11.39
N GLU A 197 20.70 -12.46 -11.75
CA GLU A 197 21.93 -12.14 -12.46
C GLU A 197 23.15 -12.38 -11.56
N LEU A 198 23.13 -11.91 -10.31
CA LEU A 198 24.21 -12.16 -9.35
C LEU A 198 24.50 -13.66 -9.21
N ILE A 199 23.49 -14.51 -9.01
CA ILE A 199 23.71 -15.96 -8.80
C ILE A 199 24.09 -16.71 -10.08
N LYS A 200 23.94 -16.09 -11.26
CA LYS A 200 24.42 -16.65 -12.52
C LYS A 200 25.94 -16.69 -12.52
N ASP A 201 26.55 -15.59 -12.06
CA ASP A 201 28.01 -15.42 -11.98
C ASP A 201 28.58 -15.96 -10.66
N HIS A 202 27.83 -15.82 -9.57
CA HIS A 202 28.23 -16.18 -8.20
C HIS A 202 27.28 -17.21 -7.59
N ARG A 203 27.41 -18.47 -8.04
CA ARG A 203 26.52 -19.57 -7.64
C ARG A 203 26.55 -19.87 -6.14
N GLU A 204 27.63 -19.52 -5.46
CA GLU A 204 27.79 -19.62 -4.01
C GLU A 204 26.69 -18.87 -3.24
N PHE A 205 26.10 -17.82 -3.84
CA PHE A 205 25.03 -17.07 -3.19
C PHE A 205 23.63 -17.64 -3.44
N LYS A 206 23.46 -18.71 -4.22
CA LYS A 206 22.12 -19.20 -4.63
C LYS A 206 21.13 -19.40 -3.47
N SER A 207 21.59 -19.86 -2.31
CA SER A 207 20.76 -20.15 -1.12
C SER A 207 20.50 -18.94 -0.21
N THR A 208 20.89 -17.72 -0.61
CA THR A 208 20.93 -16.55 0.28
C THR A 208 19.78 -15.56 0.11
N LYS A 209 18.80 -15.85 -0.77
CA LYS A 209 17.65 -14.97 -1.05
C LYS A 209 16.85 -14.57 0.20
N LEU A 210 16.67 -15.48 1.15
CA LEU A 210 16.00 -15.17 2.41
C LEU A 210 16.77 -14.13 3.23
N LYS A 211 18.10 -14.21 3.20
CA LYS A 211 18.99 -13.27 3.90
C LYS A 211 18.97 -11.91 3.23
N LEU A 212 19.03 -11.87 1.89
CA LEU A 212 18.81 -10.66 1.09
C LEU A 212 17.49 -9.97 1.47
N ASN A 213 16.40 -10.72 1.49
CA ASN A 213 15.08 -10.18 1.84
C ASN A 213 15.05 -9.63 3.28
N LYS A 214 15.76 -10.25 4.22
CA LYS A 214 15.89 -9.77 5.60
C LYS A 214 16.65 -8.44 5.65
N THR A 215 17.77 -8.33 4.93
CA THR A 215 18.54 -7.08 4.82
C THR A 215 17.69 -5.97 4.21
N LEU A 216 17.00 -6.21 3.09
CA LEU A 216 16.12 -5.22 2.47
C LEU A 216 15.01 -4.73 3.40
N LYS A 217 14.35 -5.64 4.12
CA LYS A 217 13.33 -5.26 5.12
C LYS A 217 13.90 -4.37 6.23
N SER A 218 15.12 -4.65 6.72
CA SER A 218 15.76 -3.77 7.72
C SER A 218 16.08 -2.37 7.21
N LEU A 219 16.12 -2.19 5.88
CA LEU A 219 16.33 -0.90 5.23
C LEU A 219 15.02 -0.18 4.89
N ASN A 220 13.86 -0.73 5.27
CA ASN A 220 12.54 -0.30 4.83
C ASN A 220 12.38 -0.32 3.30
N VAL A 221 13.01 -1.31 2.65
CA VAL A 221 12.90 -1.55 1.22
C VAL A 221 12.10 -2.83 0.99
N THR A 222 11.14 -2.78 0.06
CA THR A 222 10.32 -3.95 -0.27
C THR A 222 11.13 -4.92 -1.14
N PRO A 223 11.37 -6.17 -0.69
CA PRO A 223 12.08 -7.14 -1.51
C PRO A 223 11.26 -7.59 -2.72
N LEU A 224 11.91 -7.75 -3.87
CA LEU A 224 11.27 -8.32 -5.05
C LEU A 224 10.93 -9.81 -4.86
N THR A 225 9.73 -10.19 -5.30
CA THR A 225 9.30 -11.58 -5.41
C THR A 225 10.10 -12.32 -6.48
N LEU A 226 10.09 -13.65 -6.45
CA LEU A 226 10.77 -14.45 -7.49
C LEU A 226 10.22 -14.20 -8.90
N SER A 227 8.91 -13.90 -9.03
CA SER A 227 8.30 -13.58 -10.32
C SER A 227 8.84 -12.25 -10.85
N GLN A 228 8.90 -11.23 -10.00
CA GLN A 228 9.44 -9.91 -10.35
C GLN A 228 10.93 -9.96 -10.69
N GLU A 229 11.72 -10.75 -9.94
CA GLU A 229 13.14 -10.96 -10.25
C GLU A 229 13.34 -11.61 -11.63
N LYS A 230 12.49 -12.59 -12.00
CA LYS A 230 12.53 -13.24 -13.32
C LYS A 230 12.15 -12.29 -14.45
N GLU A 231 11.05 -11.56 -14.29
CA GLU A 231 10.60 -10.59 -15.28
C GLU A 231 11.70 -9.56 -15.57
N ARG A 232 12.35 -9.09 -14.51
CA ARG A 232 13.47 -8.17 -14.63
C ARG A 232 14.68 -8.78 -15.34
N PHE A 233 15.11 -9.97 -14.89
CA PHE A 233 16.21 -10.68 -15.53
C PHE A 233 15.94 -10.85 -17.03
N ASN A 234 14.70 -11.13 -17.43
CA ASN A 234 14.34 -11.24 -18.84
C ASN A 234 14.37 -9.89 -19.58
N LYS A 235 13.78 -8.83 -19.02
CA LYS A 235 13.75 -7.49 -19.65
C LYS A 235 15.14 -6.96 -19.99
N GLU A 236 16.11 -7.17 -19.12
CA GLU A 236 17.47 -6.67 -19.34
C GLU A 236 18.28 -7.53 -20.30
N ASN A 237 17.97 -8.84 -20.42
CA ASN A 237 18.57 -9.72 -21.43
C ASN A 237 17.90 -9.57 -22.81
N GLU A 238 16.65 -9.09 -22.90
CA GLU A 238 15.95 -8.82 -24.16
C GLU A 238 16.36 -7.49 -24.81
N GLY A 239 16.90 -6.54 -24.04
CA GLY A 239 17.40 -5.25 -24.54
C GLY A 239 18.81 -5.27 -25.16
N ALA A 240 19.41 -6.45 -25.33
CA ALA A 240 20.81 -6.63 -25.77
C ALA A 240 20.96 -7.05 -27.25
N TYR A 241 19.94 -6.87 -28.08
CA TYR A 241 19.96 -7.15 -29.53
C TYR A 241 19.81 -5.90 -30.39
#